data_AF-A0A9J6GF54-F1
#
_entry.id   AF-A0A9J6GF54-F1
#
_cell.length_a   1.000
_cell.length_b   1.000
_cell.length_c   1.000
_cell.angle_alpha   90.00
_cell.angle_beta   90.00
_cell.angle_gamma   90.00
#
_symmetry.space_group_name_H-M   'P 1'
#
loop_
_entity.id
_entity.type
_entity.pdbx_description
1 polymer ?
#
loop_
_entity_poly.entity_id
_entity_poly.type
_entity_poly.pdbx_seq_one_letter_code
_entity_poly.pdbx_strand_id
1 'polypeptide(L)'
;MEVLEAIEKWDRELISTATTSKGDTVEIVRALLAKLCEKEEEDDVHTVKFLIEQLNFLSEKKVRRRYSPDVMVFACLLFTISPYAYRYNRSSGHIILPHPVTIRSVCSSYKMNPQLEHQPSTFLRYMAKRERVVTLMVDEIHMKPFF
;
A
#
# COMPACT_ATOMS: atom_id res chain seq x y z
N MET A 1 -12.30 -21.31 -27.14
CA MET A 1 -12.60 -20.56 -28.38
C MET A 1 -13.13 -19.16 -28.06
N GLU A 2 -13.99 -19.01 -27.05
CA GLU A 2 -14.56 -17.73 -26.59
C GLU A 2 -13.53 -16.65 -26.18
N VAL A 3 -12.41 -17.03 -25.54
CA VAL A 3 -11.38 -16.06 -25.12
C VAL A 3 -10.67 -15.42 -26.32
N LEU A 4 -10.40 -16.21 -27.37
CA LEU A 4 -9.78 -15.71 -28.60
C LEU A 4 -10.75 -14.82 -29.39
N GLU A 5 -12.04 -15.16 -29.42
CA GLU A 5 -13.07 -14.31 -30.03
C GLU A 5 -13.30 -13.01 -29.25
N ALA A 6 -13.22 -13.05 -27.91
CA ALA A 6 -13.27 -11.86 -27.07
C ALA A 6 -12.05 -10.95 -27.30
N ILE A 7 -10.85 -11.54 -27.42
CA ILE A 7 -9.61 -10.83 -27.75
C ILE A 7 -9.70 -10.21 -29.15
N GLU A 8 -10.15 -10.95 -30.16
CA GLU A 8 -10.32 -10.42 -31.53
C GLU A 8 -11.39 -9.34 -31.64
N LYS A 9 -12.49 -9.47 -30.88
CA LYS A 9 -13.52 -8.43 -30.81
C LYS A 9 -12.98 -7.16 -30.17
N TRP A 10 -12.18 -7.31 -29.11
CA TRP A 10 -11.50 -6.18 -28.47
C TRP A 10 -10.45 -5.55 -29.37
N ASP A 11 -9.69 -6.34 -30.12
CA ASP A 11 -8.66 -5.82 -31.03
C ASP A 11 -9.30 -4.99 -32.15
N ARG A 12 -10.46 -5.41 -32.67
CA ARG A 12 -11.26 -4.63 -33.63
C ARG A 12 -11.81 -3.32 -33.04
N GLU A 13 -12.22 -3.31 -31.78
CA GLU A 13 -12.67 -2.10 -31.08
C GLU A 13 -11.49 -1.15 -30.76
N LEU A 14 -10.32 -1.70 -30.39
CA LEU A 14 -9.09 -0.96 -30.07
C LEU A 14 -8.46 -0.32 -31.32
N ILE A 15 -8.48 -1.01 -32.47
CA ILE A 15 -7.95 -0.48 -33.74
C ILE A 15 -8.81 0.68 -34.27
N SER A 16 -10.11 0.73 -33.94
CA SER A 16 -10.95 1.90 -34.23
C SER A 16 -10.53 3.16 -33.46
N THR A 17 -9.80 2.97 -32.35
CA THR A 17 -9.29 4.04 -31.47
C THR A 17 -7.84 4.44 -31.74
N ALA A 18 -7.27 4.16 -32.92
CA ALA A 18 -5.86 4.37 -33.29
C ALA A 18 -5.29 5.81 -33.17
N THR A 19 -6.01 6.74 -32.55
CA THR A 19 -5.56 8.07 -32.11
C THR A 19 -5.60 8.26 -30.58
N THR A 20 -5.80 7.19 -29.80
CA THR A 20 -5.98 7.29 -28.35
C THR A 20 -4.71 7.75 -27.65
N SER A 21 -4.83 8.85 -26.94
CA SER A 21 -3.79 9.38 -26.07
C SER A 21 -3.48 8.37 -24.97
N LYS A 22 -2.26 8.42 -24.40
CA LYS A 22 -1.90 7.65 -23.19
C LYS A 22 -2.96 7.77 -22.09
N GLY A 23 -3.59 8.94 -21.98
CA GLY A 23 -4.70 9.16 -21.04
C GLY A 23 -5.89 8.26 -21.32
N ASP A 24 -6.31 8.17 -22.57
CA ASP A 24 -7.50 7.41 -22.98
C ASP A 24 -7.30 5.91 -22.73
N THR A 25 -6.10 5.38 -23.00
CA THR A 25 -5.76 3.99 -22.70
C THR A 25 -5.83 3.69 -21.20
N VAL A 26 -5.32 4.59 -20.35
CA VAL A 26 -5.37 4.40 -18.89
C VAL A 26 -6.80 4.38 -18.39
N GLU A 27 -7.67 5.24 -18.93
CA GLU A 27 -9.07 5.29 -18.49
C GLU A 27 -9.88 4.08 -18.94
N ILE A 28 -9.58 3.51 -20.11
CA ILE A 28 -10.17 2.23 -20.54
C ILE A 28 -9.77 1.12 -19.57
N VAL A 29 -8.47 0.98 -19.27
CA VAL A 29 -7.98 -0.05 -18.33
C VAL A 29 -8.60 0.13 -16.95
N ARG A 30 -8.69 1.38 -16.46
CA ARG A 30 -9.34 1.69 -15.19
C ARG A 30 -10.81 1.29 -15.17
N ALA A 31 -11.55 1.57 -16.24
CA ALA A 31 -12.97 1.21 -16.33
C ALA A 31 -13.18 -0.31 -16.35
N LEU A 32 -12.28 -1.07 -16.98
CA LEU A 32 -12.32 -2.53 -16.99
C LEU A 32 -12.04 -3.11 -15.60
N LEU A 33 -11.04 -2.60 -14.90
CA LEU A 33 -10.75 -3.00 -13.52
C LEU A 33 -11.89 -2.64 -12.57
N ALA A 34 -12.54 -1.50 -12.75
CA ALA A 34 -13.71 -1.14 -11.94
C ALA A 34 -14.86 -2.13 -12.12
N LYS A 35 -15.15 -2.58 -13.35
CA LYS A 35 -16.15 -3.62 -13.63
C LYS A 35 -15.78 -4.98 -13.06
N LEU A 36 -14.49 -5.31 -13.00
CA LEU A 36 -14.01 -6.53 -12.34
C LEU A 36 -14.30 -6.46 -10.84
N CYS A 37 -14.02 -5.32 -10.21
CA CYS A 37 -14.26 -5.07 -8.79
C CYS A 37 -15.72 -5.28 -8.35
N GLU A 38 -16.70 -5.11 -9.25
CA GLU A 38 -18.13 -5.33 -8.96
C GLU A 38 -18.56 -6.81 -8.95
N LYS A 39 -17.73 -7.71 -9.50
CA LYS A 39 -18.08 -9.12 -9.73
C LYS A 39 -17.28 -10.11 -8.89
N GLU A 40 -16.20 -9.67 -8.26
CA GLU A 40 -15.23 -10.52 -7.57
C GLU A 40 -15.56 -10.72 -6.08
N GLU A 41 -14.97 -11.77 -5.50
CA GLU A 41 -14.99 -12.05 -4.05
C GLU A 41 -14.13 -11.02 -3.27
N GLU A 42 -14.33 -10.93 -1.95
CA GLU A 42 -13.80 -9.86 -1.09
C GLU A 42 -12.26 -9.72 -1.14
N ASP A 43 -11.52 -10.82 -1.26
CA ASP A 43 -10.05 -10.82 -1.33
C ASP A 43 -9.52 -10.24 -2.66
N ASP A 44 -10.15 -10.60 -3.78
CA ASP A 44 -9.76 -10.13 -5.11
C ASP A 44 -10.10 -8.64 -5.31
N VAL A 45 -11.15 -8.15 -4.65
CA VAL A 45 -11.52 -6.73 -4.62
C VAL A 45 -10.38 -5.84 -4.11
N HIS A 46 -9.62 -6.27 -3.09
CA HIS A 46 -8.50 -5.50 -2.57
C HIS A 46 -7.34 -5.41 -3.57
N THR A 47 -7.04 -6.51 -4.26
CA THR A 47 -6.03 -6.54 -5.32
C THR A 47 -6.41 -5.63 -6.47
N VAL A 48 -7.66 -5.68 -6.92
CA VAL A 48 -8.18 -4.83 -8.00
C VAL A 48 -8.15 -3.34 -7.61
N LYS A 49 -8.54 -2.99 -6.38
CA LYS A 49 -8.44 -1.62 -5.86
C LYS A 49 -7.00 -1.10 -5.85
N PHE A 50 -6.06 -1.94 -5.43
CA PHE A 50 -4.64 -1.61 -5.47
C PHE A 50 -4.16 -1.32 -6.90
N LEU A 51 -4.53 -2.16 -7.89
CA LEU A 51 -4.18 -1.96 -9.29
C LEU A 51 -4.76 -0.65 -9.86
N ILE A 52 -6.02 -0.34 -9.54
CA ILE A 52 -6.66 0.94 -9.91
C ILE A 52 -5.87 2.12 -9.33
N GLU A 53 -5.43 2.03 -8.08
CA GLU A 53 -4.63 3.08 -7.44
C GLU A 53 -3.26 3.25 -8.12
N GLN A 54 -2.59 2.16 -8.48
CA GLN A 54 -1.32 2.21 -9.23
C GLN A 54 -1.49 2.87 -10.61
N LEU A 55 -2.60 2.61 -11.32
CA LEU A 55 -2.91 3.29 -12.58
C LEU A 55 -3.17 4.78 -12.40
N ASN A 56 -3.90 5.18 -11.37
CA ASN A 56 -4.11 6.60 -11.06
C ASN A 56 -2.78 7.31 -10.85
N PHE A 57 -1.82 6.68 -10.16
CA PHE A 57 -0.49 7.25 -9.98
C PHE A 57 0.34 7.34 -11.26
N LEU A 58 0.07 6.51 -12.25
CA LEU A 58 0.73 6.57 -13.56
C LEU A 58 0.32 7.82 -14.33
N SER A 59 -0.93 8.25 -14.16
CA SER A 59 -1.51 9.47 -14.76
C SER A 59 -1.16 10.74 -13.98
N GLU A 60 -0.93 10.62 -12.67
CA GLU A 60 -0.63 11.77 -11.81
C GLU A 60 0.86 12.15 -11.73
N LYS A 61 1.11 13.46 -11.62
CA LYS A 61 2.43 13.99 -11.27
C LYS A 61 2.82 13.52 -9.88
N LYS A 62 4.10 13.15 -9.69
CA LYS A 62 4.66 12.64 -8.40
C LYS A 62 4.27 13.46 -7.17
N VAL A 63 4.19 14.79 -7.29
CA VAL A 63 3.88 15.73 -6.20
C VAL A 63 2.40 15.68 -5.77
N ARG A 64 1.50 15.24 -6.67
CA ARG A 64 0.05 15.21 -6.42
C ARG A 64 -0.46 13.85 -5.95
N ARG A 65 0.40 12.82 -5.96
CA ARG A 65 0.03 11.46 -5.57
C ARG A 65 -0.42 11.41 -4.12
N ARG A 66 -1.68 11.04 -3.91
CA ARG A 66 -2.26 10.79 -2.59
C ARG A 66 -2.38 9.29 -2.40
N TYR A 67 -1.60 8.77 -1.46
CA TYR A 67 -1.59 7.34 -1.15
C TYR A 67 -2.74 7.01 -0.20
N SER A 68 -3.43 5.91 -0.50
CA SER A 68 -4.43 5.33 0.38
C SER A 68 -3.79 4.88 1.71
N PRO A 69 -4.59 4.76 2.78
CA PRO A 69 -4.13 4.17 4.04
C PRO A 69 -3.53 2.78 3.85
N ASP A 70 -4.12 1.95 3.00
CA ASP A 70 -3.66 0.58 2.74
C ASP A 70 -2.28 0.55 2.08
N VAL A 71 -2.06 1.37 1.05
CA VAL A 71 -0.74 1.51 0.42
C VAL A 71 0.28 2.09 1.39
N MET A 72 -0.12 3.03 2.25
CA MET A 72 0.76 3.57 3.28
C MET A 72 1.17 2.51 4.31
N VAL A 73 0.22 1.71 4.80
CA VAL A 73 0.51 0.59 5.72
C VAL A 73 1.44 -0.42 5.06
N PHE A 74 1.12 -0.85 3.83
CA PHE A 74 1.97 -1.74 3.04
C PHE A 74 3.39 -1.19 2.88
N ALA A 75 3.52 0.10 2.51
CA ALA A 75 4.80 0.75 2.32
C ALA A 75 5.62 0.83 3.62
N CYS A 76 4.97 1.16 4.75
CA CYS A 76 5.61 1.18 6.07
C CYS A 76 6.09 -0.21 6.51
N LEU A 77 5.27 -1.25 6.33
CA LEU A 77 5.64 -2.63 6.64
C LEU A 77 6.84 -3.07 5.81
N LEU A 78 6.77 -2.90 4.48
CA LEU A 78 7.84 -3.29 3.57
C LEU A 78 9.16 -2.55 3.88
N PHE A 79 9.08 -1.25 4.18
CA PHE A 79 10.25 -0.46 4.55
C PHE A 79 10.85 -0.89 5.89
N THR A 80 10.01 -1.26 6.86
CA THR A 80 10.44 -1.72 8.19
C THR A 80 11.13 -3.08 8.12
N ILE A 81 10.58 -4.01 7.33
CA ILE A 81 11.15 -5.35 7.14
C ILE A 81 12.47 -5.28 6.36
N SER A 82 12.50 -4.52 5.26
CA SER A 82 13.72 -4.38 4.45
C SER A 82 13.77 -3.03 3.71
N PRO A 83 14.53 -2.06 4.24
CA PRO A 83 14.74 -0.77 3.57
C PRO A 83 15.42 -0.90 2.19
N TYR A 84 16.19 -1.97 1.98
CA TYR A 84 16.85 -2.24 0.70
C TYR A 84 15.86 -2.75 -0.33
N ALA A 85 15.05 -3.75 0.02
CA ALA A 85 14.00 -4.26 -0.88
C ALA A 85 12.99 -3.15 -1.22
N TYR A 86 12.62 -2.32 -0.25
CA TYR A 86 11.76 -1.16 -0.48
C TYR A 86 12.36 -0.19 -1.51
N ARG A 87 13.64 0.18 -1.34
CA ARG A 87 14.33 1.08 -2.27
C ARG A 87 14.40 0.50 -3.68
N TYR A 88 14.72 -0.79 -3.80
CA TYR A 88 14.74 -1.49 -5.08
C TYR A 88 13.37 -1.42 -5.78
N ASN A 89 12.31 -1.90 -5.12
CA ASN A 89 10.94 -1.91 -5.68
C ASN A 89 10.46 -0.53 -6.10
N ARG A 90 10.79 0.49 -5.31
CA ARG A 90 10.46 1.87 -5.65
C ARG A 90 11.25 2.39 -6.85
N SER A 91 12.54 2.04 -6.94
CA SER A 91 13.42 2.53 -8.00
C SER A 91 13.19 1.84 -9.35
N SER A 92 12.76 0.57 -9.35
CA SER A 92 12.48 -0.19 -10.57
C SER A 92 11.26 0.32 -11.32
N GLY A 93 10.36 1.04 -10.64
CA GLY A 93 9.13 1.56 -11.24
C GLY A 93 8.04 0.51 -11.46
N HIS A 94 8.24 -0.74 -11.02
CA HIS A 94 7.22 -1.79 -11.06
C HIS A 94 6.02 -1.45 -10.19
N ILE A 95 6.28 -0.84 -9.03
CA ILE A 95 5.25 -0.40 -8.08
C ILE A 95 5.54 1.05 -7.70
N ILE A 96 4.52 1.89 -7.75
CA ILE A 96 4.60 3.28 -7.34
C ILE A 96 4.41 3.36 -5.82
N LEU A 97 5.53 3.55 -5.12
CA LEU A 97 5.57 3.63 -3.66
C LEU A 97 5.88 5.06 -3.17
N PRO A 98 5.47 5.41 -1.94
CA PRO A 98 5.84 6.66 -1.27
C PRO A 98 7.35 6.91 -1.24
N HIS A 99 7.77 8.13 -0.95
CA HIS A 99 9.19 8.37 -0.67
C HIS A 99 9.52 7.90 0.76
N PRO A 100 10.73 7.37 1.05
CA PRO A 100 11.13 7.02 2.42
C PRO A 100 10.97 8.16 3.44
N VAL A 101 11.06 9.42 2.99
CA VAL A 101 10.78 10.60 3.83
C VAL A 101 9.30 10.64 4.25
N THR A 102 8.37 10.33 3.35
CA THR A 102 6.93 10.24 3.66
C THR A 102 6.66 9.15 4.69
N ILE A 103 7.29 7.97 4.52
CA ILE A 103 7.19 6.87 5.51
C ILE A 103 7.71 7.33 6.86
N ARG A 104 8.92 7.88 6.91
CA ARG A 104 9.51 8.37 8.18
C ARG A 104 8.66 9.43 8.83
N SER A 105 8.08 10.36 8.07
CA SER A 105 7.18 11.38 8.59
C SER A 105 5.95 10.76 9.26
N VAL A 106 5.36 9.74 8.64
CA VAL A 106 4.19 9.03 9.16
C VAL A 106 4.54 8.22 10.40
N CYS A 107 5.68 7.52 10.42
CA CYS A 107 6.14 6.81 11.61
C CYS A 107 6.51 7.77 12.75
N SER A 108 7.09 8.93 12.44
CA SER A 108 7.52 9.92 13.44
C SER A 108 6.36 10.67 14.11
N SER A 109 5.18 10.71 13.47
CA SER A 109 3.99 11.30 14.09
C SER A 109 3.51 10.46 15.28
N TYR A 110 3.84 9.17 15.29
CA TYR A 110 3.71 8.30 16.46
C TYR A 110 4.80 8.65 17.47
N LYS A 111 4.48 9.58 18.37
CA LYS A 111 5.31 9.90 19.54
C LYS A 111 5.23 8.74 20.55
N MET A 112 5.90 7.62 20.28
CA MET A 112 6.17 6.64 21.32
C MET A 112 7.23 7.23 22.26
N ASN A 113 6.75 7.83 23.35
CA ASN A 113 7.59 8.21 24.46
C ASN A 113 7.49 7.10 25.50
N PRO A 114 8.58 6.38 25.81
CA PRO A 114 8.59 5.37 26.86
C PRO A 114 8.00 5.91 28.17
N GLN A 115 8.30 7.16 28.53
CA GLN A 115 7.77 7.80 29.73
C GLN A 115 6.23 7.90 29.76
N LEU A 116 5.57 8.02 28.59
CA LEU A 116 4.12 8.06 28.48
C LEU A 116 3.49 6.66 28.52
N GLU A 117 4.23 5.63 28.11
CA GLU A 117 3.79 4.23 28.13
C GLU A 117 3.91 3.59 29.53
N HIS A 118 4.82 4.12 30.36
CA HIS A 118 4.97 3.76 31.76
C HIS A 118 3.85 4.31 32.66
N GLN A 119 2.90 5.10 32.13
CA GLN A 119 1.77 5.55 32.93
C GLN A 119 0.79 4.39 33.17
N PRO A 120 0.30 4.19 34.42
CA PRO A 120 -0.64 3.10 34.73
C PRO A 120 -1.92 3.12 33.89
N SER A 121 -2.32 4.29 33.37
CA SER A 121 -3.52 4.48 32.56
C SER A 121 -3.37 4.07 31.10
N THR A 122 -2.14 3.92 30.60
CA THR A 122 -1.80 3.60 29.21
C THR A 122 -1.13 2.25 29.09
N PHE A 123 -0.38 1.81 30.11
CA PHE A 123 0.32 0.53 30.15
C PHE A 123 -0.65 -0.65 29.95
N LEU A 124 -0.40 -1.46 28.90
CA LEU A 124 -1.20 -2.64 28.53
C LEU A 124 -2.72 -2.39 28.36
N ARG A 125 -3.15 -1.13 28.21
CA ARG A 125 -4.58 -0.78 28.09
C ARG A 125 -5.26 -1.45 26.89
N TYR A 126 -4.51 -1.67 25.82
CA TYR A 126 -5.00 -2.42 24.65
C TYR A 126 -5.24 -3.90 24.99
N MET A 127 -4.33 -4.54 25.76
CA MET A 127 -4.43 -5.94 26.14
C MET A 127 -5.56 -6.18 27.14
N ALA A 128 -5.77 -5.26 28.09
CA ALA A 128 -6.85 -5.33 29.09
C ALA A 128 -8.27 -5.41 28.47
N LYS A 129 -8.44 -4.98 27.21
CA LYS A 129 -9.72 -5.08 26.49
C LYS A 129 -9.99 -6.47 25.90
N ARG A 130 -8.94 -7.28 25.67
CA ARG A 130 -9.04 -8.56 24.97
C ARG A 130 -8.83 -9.75 25.91
N GLU A 131 -7.89 -9.63 26.84
CA GLU A 131 -7.56 -10.69 27.78
C GLU A 131 -7.34 -10.11 29.18
N ARG A 132 -7.93 -10.75 30.20
CA ARG A 132 -7.84 -10.31 31.60
C ARG A 132 -6.69 -10.96 32.37
N VAL A 133 -6.11 -12.03 31.83
CA VAL A 133 -4.98 -12.76 32.41
C VAL A 133 -3.87 -12.72 31.40
N VAL A 134 -2.70 -12.18 31.79
CA VAL A 134 -1.52 -12.07 30.95
C VAL A 134 -0.29 -12.53 31.74
N THR A 135 0.61 -13.25 31.09
CA THR A 135 1.92 -13.60 31.65
C THR A 135 2.93 -12.58 31.15
N LEU A 136 3.55 -11.83 32.07
CA LEU A 136 4.59 -10.87 31.74
C LEU A 136 5.96 -11.54 31.90
N MET A 137 6.73 -11.62 30.80
CA MET A 137 8.13 -12.02 30.81
C MET A 137 9.00 -10.79 30.57
N VAL A 138 10.02 -10.60 31.40
CA VAL A 138 10.95 -9.46 31.31
C VAL A 138 12.37 -10.00 31.25
N ASP A 139 13.17 -9.45 30.35
CA ASP A 139 14.58 -9.80 30.15
C ASP A 139 15.40 -8.53 29.93
N GLU A 140 16.72 -8.60 30.12
CA GLU A 140 17.62 -7.46 29.97
C GLU A 140 18.31 -7.42 28.60
N ILE A 141 18.40 -6.23 28.02
CA ILE A 141 19.12 -5.99 26.77
C ILE A 141 20.35 -5.13 27.08
N HIS A 142 21.54 -5.71 26.93
CA HIS A 142 22.79 -4.99 27.07
C HIS A 142 23.04 -4.13 25.82
N MET A 143 22.78 -2.83 25.93
CA MET A 143 23.09 -1.87 24.86
C MET A 143 24.53 -1.36 25.00
N LYS A 144 25.18 -1.08 23.87
CA LYS A 144 26.49 -0.39 23.90
C LYS A 144 26.31 1.00 24.50
N PRO A 145 27.18 1.44 25.42
CA PRO A 145 27.12 2.79 25.95
C PRO A 145 27.29 3.80 24.81
N PHE A 146 26.45 4.83 24.82
CA PHE A 146 26.54 5.96 23.91
C PHE A 146 27.28 7.08 24.65
N PHE A 147 28.47 7.45 24.16
CA PHE A 147 29.28 8.55 24.69
C PHE A 147 29.33 9.70 23.69
#